data_AF-A0A9C9ETA6-F1
#
_entry.id   AF-A0A9C9ETA6-F1
#
_cell.length_a   1.000
_cell.length_b   1.000
_cell.length_c   1.000
_cell.angle_alpha   90.00
_cell.angle_beta   90.00
_cell.angle_gamma   90.00
#
_symmetry.space_group_name_H-M   'P 1'
#
loop_
_entity.id
_entity.type
_entity.pdbx_description
1 polymer ?
#
loop_
_entity_poly.entity_id
_entity_poly.type
_entity_poly.pdbx_seq_one_letter_code
_entity_poly.pdbx_strand_id
1 'polypeptide(L)'
;MRRTLTIGAVAVMLVIGHAAAAIAPPPADSVTILPPRILSLRDTPNDAGTSIDIEWELSPTESLIPEAIIEYHILRAPAPDSVFEQVGTVPPGTTKYSDGSTIPGKPYWYKVVAVGKTHEAPSEVAGPAKSLMQWFDRRRIGVLVFVVLTCTLVVVFIEVAKKKGKMFLRRLPVFDAIDEAIGRATEMGRKVLYIMGQMDVDDPQTVASMSILARVAERTAAYGTRLDIPCVWPMAMSMARETVKESYRRVGKPDEFRENDIYYMTSDQFGYVAGVDGIMMRDRPAANFYLGSFFAESLIFAETGYTTGAIQIAGTAEVDQLPFFVVACDYTLIGEELYAAGASLSGDPIQIGSIRGQDVAKAIFF
;
A
#
# COMPACT_ATOMS: atom_id res chain seq x y z
N MET A 1 -37.68 91.28 -72.24
CA MET A 1 -37.79 91.36 -73.71
C MET A 1 -36.41 91.12 -74.31
N ARG A 2 -36.35 90.27 -75.35
CA ARG A 2 -35.19 89.82 -76.17
C ARG A 2 -34.55 88.46 -75.81
N ARG A 3 -34.55 87.65 -76.87
CA ARG A 3 -34.15 86.24 -77.06
C ARG A 3 -32.70 86.15 -77.57
N THR A 4 -32.06 85.01 -77.32
CA THR A 4 -31.12 84.28 -78.22
C THR A 4 -30.71 82.97 -77.48
N LEU A 5 -31.08 81.74 -77.88
CA LEU A 5 -30.44 80.81 -78.86
C LEU A 5 -28.89 80.98 -78.94
N THR A 6 -28.02 79.96 -78.86
CA THR A 6 -28.01 78.70 -79.62
C THR A 6 -26.84 77.76 -79.16
N ILE A 7 -27.05 76.44 -79.35
CA ILE A 7 -26.11 75.37 -79.77
C ILE A 7 -25.07 74.79 -78.80
N GLY A 8 -25.07 73.44 -78.75
CA GLY A 8 -24.15 72.59 -77.99
C GLY A 8 -22.93 72.10 -78.78
N ALA A 9 -22.08 71.35 -78.07
CA ALA A 9 -21.02 70.52 -78.64
C ALA A 9 -20.73 69.36 -77.68
N VAL A 10 -20.84 68.13 -78.20
CA VAL A 10 -20.43 66.87 -77.57
C VAL A 10 -18.98 66.62 -77.96
N ALA A 11 -18.12 66.28 -76.99
CA ALA A 11 -16.77 65.77 -77.23
C ALA A 11 -16.58 64.47 -76.44
N VAL A 12 -16.39 63.38 -77.18
CA VAL A 12 -15.96 62.06 -76.72
C VAL A 12 -14.45 62.12 -76.54
N MET A 13 -13.94 61.69 -75.38
CA MET A 13 -12.50 61.45 -75.19
C MET A 13 -12.27 60.06 -74.61
N LEU A 14 -11.54 59.27 -75.40
CA LEU A 14 -11.10 57.89 -75.20
C LEU A 14 -10.05 57.84 -74.08
N VAL A 15 -10.26 57.02 -73.04
CA VAL A 15 -9.25 56.75 -72.01
C VAL A 15 -8.62 55.38 -72.27
N ILE A 16 -7.32 55.39 -72.52
CA ILE A 16 -6.46 54.22 -72.75
C ILE A 16 -6.06 53.64 -71.39
N GLY A 17 -6.41 52.38 -71.14
CA GLY A 17 -6.01 51.63 -69.95
C GLY A 17 -4.55 51.20 -70.02
N HIS A 18 -3.78 51.53 -68.99
CA HIS A 18 -2.51 50.89 -68.67
C HIS A 18 -2.72 49.95 -67.48
N ALA A 19 -2.58 48.65 -67.71
CA ALA A 19 -2.58 47.64 -66.65
C ALA A 19 -1.23 47.67 -65.94
N ALA A 20 -1.19 48.26 -64.74
CA ALA A 20 -0.12 48.04 -63.78
C ALA A 20 -0.39 46.72 -63.05
N ALA A 21 0.48 45.72 -63.25
CA ALA A 21 0.42 44.48 -62.48
C ALA A 21 0.70 44.79 -61.00
N ALA A 22 -0.33 44.67 -60.17
CA ALA A 22 -0.20 44.69 -58.73
C ALA A 22 0.54 43.42 -58.30
N ILE A 23 1.75 43.57 -57.75
CA ILE A 23 2.42 42.50 -57.02
C ILE A 23 1.57 42.23 -55.77
N ALA A 24 0.97 41.05 -55.69
CA ALA A 24 0.25 40.62 -54.50
C ALA A 24 1.19 40.64 -53.28
N PRO A 25 0.72 41.05 -52.09
CA PRO A 25 1.49 40.82 -50.87
C PRO A 25 1.71 39.31 -50.72
N PRO A 26 2.90 38.85 -50.26
CA PRO A 26 3.13 37.42 -50.04
C PRO A 26 2.08 36.86 -49.07
N PRO A 27 1.63 35.61 -49.23
CA PRO A 27 0.65 35.00 -48.36
C PRO A 27 1.16 34.99 -46.90
N ALA A 28 0.26 35.25 -45.95
CA ALA A 28 0.55 35.36 -44.52
C ALA A 28 0.93 34.02 -43.82
N ASP A 29 1.34 32.99 -44.57
CA ASP A 29 1.45 31.61 -44.08
C ASP A 29 2.86 31.01 -44.11
N SER A 30 3.91 31.83 -44.22
CA SER A 30 5.29 31.37 -44.11
C SER A 30 6.04 32.06 -42.98
N VAL A 31 5.51 32.01 -41.76
CA VAL A 31 6.28 32.39 -40.57
C VAL A 31 7.37 31.33 -40.38
N THR A 32 8.62 31.67 -40.72
CA THR A 32 9.77 30.82 -40.43
C THR A 32 9.98 30.78 -38.92
N ILE A 33 9.82 29.59 -38.34
CA ILE A 33 10.01 29.37 -36.91
C ILE A 33 11.51 29.20 -36.65
N LEU A 34 12.02 29.91 -35.64
CA LEU A 34 13.38 29.77 -35.16
C LEU A 34 13.45 28.65 -34.12
N PRO A 35 14.54 27.86 -34.09
CA PRO A 35 14.63 26.75 -33.15
C PRO A 35 14.79 27.24 -31.71
N PRO A 36 14.30 26.47 -30.72
CA PRO A 36 14.63 26.69 -29.32
C PRO A 36 16.08 26.26 -29.05
N ARG A 37 16.63 26.65 -27.89
CA ARG A 37 18.01 26.33 -27.52
C ARG A 37 18.07 25.58 -26.20
N ILE A 38 18.56 24.34 -26.21
CA ILE A 38 18.78 23.57 -24.98
C ILE A 38 19.90 24.24 -24.16
N LEU A 39 19.60 24.56 -22.90
CA LEU A 39 20.51 25.15 -21.93
C LEU A 39 21.20 24.10 -21.09
N SER A 40 20.45 23.10 -20.62
CA SER A 40 21.01 22.06 -19.77
C SER A 40 20.29 20.73 -19.88
N LEU A 41 21.08 19.67 -19.74
CA LEU A 41 20.63 18.29 -19.57
C LEU A 41 21.29 17.77 -18.30
N ARG A 42 20.50 17.44 -17.28
CA ARG A 42 21.01 17.03 -15.96
C ARG A 42 20.29 15.79 -15.48
N ASP A 43 21.00 14.95 -14.73
CA ASP A 43 20.39 13.87 -13.97
C ASP A 43 19.38 14.44 -12.97
N THR A 44 18.22 13.82 -12.86
CA THR A 44 17.16 14.30 -11.98
C THR A 44 17.56 14.03 -10.52
N PRO A 45 17.54 15.03 -9.63
CA PRO A 45 17.95 14.80 -8.26
C PRO A 45 16.94 13.92 -7.49
N ASN A 46 17.47 13.12 -6.57
CA ASN A 46 16.74 12.26 -5.63
C ASN A 46 15.88 11.15 -6.27
N ASP A 47 16.21 10.66 -7.46
CA ASP A 47 15.45 9.61 -8.15
C ASP A 47 16.19 8.26 -8.21
N ALA A 48 15.56 7.28 -8.87
CA ALA A 48 16.15 5.96 -9.08
C ALA A 48 17.14 5.90 -10.27
N GLY A 49 17.59 7.06 -10.78
CA GLY A 49 18.39 7.17 -12.00
C GLY A 49 17.59 6.91 -13.26
N THR A 50 16.28 7.15 -13.24
CA THR A 50 15.37 6.87 -14.35
C THR A 50 14.95 8.15 -15.05
N SER A 51 15.42 9.32 -14.60
CA SER A 51 15.02 10.59 -15.18
C SER A 51 16.14 11.58 -15.51
N ILE A 52 16.00 12.29 -16.63
CA ILE A 52 16.87 13.40 -17.04
C ILE A 52 16.03 14.68 -17.16
N ASP A 53 16.43 15.72 -16.46
CA ASP A 53 15.88 17.07 -16.52
C ASP A 53 16.49 17.83 -17.71
N ILE A 54 15.61 18.41 -18.52
CA ILE A 54 15.91 19.16 -19.73
C ILE A 54 15.41 20.58 -19.54
N GLU A 55 16.29 21.57 -19.74
CA GLU A 55 15.96 22.99 -19.68
C GLU A 55 16.40 23.67 -20.98
N TRP A 56 15.53 24.52 -21.55
CA TRP A 56 15.79 25.23 -22.80
C TRP A 56 15.29 26.69 -22.77
N GLU A 57 15.87 27.52 -23.63
CA GLU A 57 15.33 28.82 -24.00
C GLU A 57 14.25 28.64 -25.07
N LEU A 58 13.12 29.34 -24.90
CA LEU A 58 12.03 29.36 -25.87
C LEU A 58 12.52 29.80 -27.25
N SER A 59 11.79 29.37 -28.28
CA SER A 59 12.00 29.89 -29.63
C SER A 59 11.90 31.42 -29.64
N PRO A 60 12.87 32.14 -30.23
CA PRO A 60 12.76 33.59 -30.39
C PRO A 60 11.50 34.00 -31.17
N THR A 61 10.99 33.12 -32.05
CA THR A 61 9.73 33.34 -32.78
C THR A 61 8.53 33.43 -31.83
N GLU A 62 8.53 32.72 -30.72
CA GLU A 62 7.44 32.77 -29.73
C GLU A 62 7.38 34.13 -29.02
N SER A 63 8.53 34.74 -28.75
CA SER A 63 8.58 36.09 -28.17
C SER A 63 8.13 37.17 -29.16
N LEU A 64 8.32 36.94 -30.46
CA LEU A 64 7.94 37.87 -31.53
C LEU A 64 6.47 37.68 -31.95
N ILE A 65 5.99 36.44 -31.98
CA ILE A 65 4.65 36.03 -32.42
C ILE A 65 4.18 34.89 -31.50
N PRO A 66 3.55 35.19 -30.35
CA PRO A 66 3.16 34.17 -29.37
C PRO A 66 2.25 33.06 -29.93
N GLU A 67 1.40 33.37 -30.90
CA GLU A 67 0.49 32.40 -31.53
C GLU A 67 1.15 31.52 -32.61
N ALA A 68 2.44 31.73 -32.91
CA ALA A 68 3.15 30.96 -33.93
C ALA A 68 3.58 29.58 -33.44
N ILE A 69 3.81 29.41 -32.14
CA ILE A 69 4.16 28.12 -31.53
C ILE A 69 2.90 27.49 -30.92
N ILE A 70 2.61 26.25 -31.32
CA ILE A 70 1.48 25.46 -30.81
C ILE A 70 1.93 24.60 -29.64
N GLU A 71 3.13 24.02 -29.72
CA GLU A 71 3.70 23.14 -28.69
C GLU A 71 5.20 22.91 -28.92
N TYR A 72 5.84 22.26 -27.95
CA TYR A 72 7.19 21.75 -28.06
C TYR A 72 7.21 20.23 -27.96
N HIS A 73 7.92 19.58 -28.88
CA HIS A 73 8.20 18.14 -28.81
C HIS A 73 9.60 17.89 -28.26
N ILE A 74 9.69 16.98 -27.30
CA ILE A 74 10.96 16.54 -26.72
C ILE A 74 11.30 15.20 -27.35
N LEU A 75 12.42 15.15 -28.07
CA LEU A 75 12.89 13.94 -28.73
C LEU A 75 14.18 13.43 -28.08
N ARG A 76 14.34 12.10 -28.01
CA ARG A 76 15.48 11.41 -27.43
C ARG A 76 16.06 10.37 -28.39
N ALA A 77 17.37 10.22 -28.40
CA ALA A 77 18.08 9.20 -29.15
C ALA A 77 19.20 8.52 -28.33
N PRO A 78 19.51 7.24 -28.57
CA PRO A 78 20.64 6.54 -27.94
C PRO A 78 22.02 6.90 -28.52
N ALA A 79 22.07 7.65 -29.63
CA ALA A 79 23.28 8.16 -30.28
C ALA A 79 22.97 9.45 -31.05
N PRO A 80 23.94 10.36 -31.28
CA PRO A 80 23.69 11.66 -31.91
C PRO A 80 23.19 11.56 -33.36
N ASP A 81 23.59 10.49 -34.08
CA ASP A 81 23.25 10.27 -35.49
C ASP A 81 22.14 9.21 -35.68
N SER A 82 21.51 8.76 -34.58
CA SER A 82 20.42 7.78 -34.64
C SER A 82 19.04 8.42 -34.74
N VAL A 83 18.01 7.59 -34.96
CA VAL A 83 16.62 8.04 -34.98
C VAL A 83 16.23 8.59 -33.61
N PHE A 84 15.65 9.78 -33.60
CA PHE A 84 15.12 10.43 -32.41
C PHE A 84 13.65 10.04 -32.23
N GLU A 85 13.33 9.49 -31.07
CA GLU A 85 11.96 9.13 -30.68
C GLU A 85 11.37 10.23 -29.78
N GLN A 86 10.09 10.53 -29.96
CA GLN A 86 9.41 11.50 -29.12
C GLN A 86 9.11 10.91 -27.74
N VAL A 87 9.62 11.57 -26.71
CA VAL A 87 9.44 11.14 -25.30
C VAL A 87 8.48 12.04 -24.53
N GLY A 88 8.11 13.20 -25.09
CA GLY A 88 7.17 14.11 -24.46
C GLY A 88 6.71 15.24 -25.38
N THR A 89 5.60 15.85 -24.98
CA THR A 89 5.03 17.06 -25.59
C THR A 89 4.65 18.02 -24.47
N VAL A 90 4.98 19.30 -24.63
CA VAL A 90 4.64 20.35 -23.66
C VAL A 90 4.03 21.56 -24.37
N PRO A 91 3.13 22.31 -23.70
CA PRO A 91 2.52 23.49 -24.28
C PRO A 91 3.53 24.65 -24.48
N PRO A 92 3.16 25.69 -25.26
CA PRO A 92 3.95 26.90 -25.42
C PRO A 92 4.24 27.56 -24.07
N GLY A 93 5.34 28.31 -23.98
CA GLY A 93 5.81 28.94 -22.75
C GLY A 93 6.52 28.00 -21.77
N THR A 94 6.55 26.69 -22.04
CA THR A 94 7.27 25.72 -21.21
C THR A 94 8.76 25.72 -21.55
N THR A 95 9.62 25.78 -20.54
CA THR A 95 11.09 25.78 -20.69
C THR A 95 11.78 24.58 -20.02
N LYS A 96 11.00 23.68 -19.41
CA LYS A 96 11.50 22.54 -18.63
C LYS A 96 10.68 21.28 -18.89
N TYR A 97 11.37 20.14 -18.94
CA TYR A 97 10.77 18.82 -19.05
C TYR A 97 11.66 17.78 -18.38
N SER A 98 11.06 16.79 -17.71
CA SER A 98 11.78 15.66 -17.12
C SER A 98 11.41 14.39 -17.90
N ASP A 99 12.36 13.81 -18.64
CA ASP A 99 12.15 12.51 -19.25
C ASP A 99 12.30 11.42 -18.18
N GLY A 100 11.19 10.82 -17.73
CA GLY A 100 11.17 9.77 -16.71
C GLY A 100 11.33 8.34 -17.23
N SER A 101 11.70 8.15 -18.49
CA SER A 101 11.75 6.85 -19.17
C SER A 101 13.17 6.39 -19.50
N THR A 102 14.18 6.96 -18.85
CA THR A 102 15.59 6.65 -19.12
C THR A 102 16.04 5.40 -18.37
N ILE A 103 17.04 4.71 -18.93
CA ILE A 103 17.68 3.56 -18.26
C ILE A 103 18.94 4.07 -17.55
N PRO A 104 19.13 3.79 -16.24
CA PRO A 104 20.28 4.24 -15.48
C PRO A 104 21.61 3.92 -16.17
N GLY A 105 22.49 4.93 -16.26
CA GLY A 105 23.85 4.82 -16.80
C GLY A 105 23.95 4.84 -18.33
N LYS A 106 22.84 4.75 -19.07
CA LYS A 106 22.86 4.84 -20.53
C LYS A 106 22.95 6.30 -20.99
N PRO A 107 23.82 6.63 -21.96
CA PRO A 107 23.88 7.96 -22.53
C PRO A 107 22.72 8.20 -23.49
N TYR A 108 22.13 9.40 -23.42
CA TYR A 108 21.07 9.86 -24.30
C TYR A 108 21.37 11.24 -24.86
N TRP A 109 20.88 11.49 -26.06
CA TRP A 109 20.92 12.78 -26.74
C TRP A 109 19.50 13.29 -26.94
N TYR A 110 19.31 14.60 -26.85
CA TYR A 110 18.00 15.24 -26.91
C TYR A 110 17.93 16.33 -27.96
N LYS A 111 16.73 16.54 -28.49
CA LYS A 111 16.32 17.71 -29.26
C LYS A 111 15.01 18.24 -28.70
N VAL A 112 14.85 19.55 -28.73
CA VAL A 112 13.56 20.21 -28.48
C VAL A 112 13.11 20.83 -29.80
N VAL A 113 11.90 20.49 -30.25
CA VAL A 113 11.36 20.96 -31.53
C VAL A 113 10.24 21.95 -31.25
N ALA A 114 10.37 23.19 -31.73
CA ALA A 114 9.28 24.15 -31.74
C ALA A 114 8.33 23.81 -32.89
N VAL A 115 7.06 23.56 -32.59
CA VAL A 115 6.05 23.15 -33.56
C VAL A 115 5.06 24.30 -33.75
N GLY A 116 4.88 24.75 -34.99
CA GLY A 116 3.82 25.70 -35.37
C GLY A 116 2.79 25.07 -36.29
N LYS A 117 1.92 25.91 -36.89
CA LYS A 117 0.80 25.43 -37.74
C LYS A 117 1.23 24.63 -38.97
N THR A 118 2.39 24.98 -39.55
CA THR A 118 2.83 24.45 -40.86
C THR A 118 4.32 24.09 -40.90
N HIS A 119 5.09 24.45 -39.87
CA HIS A 119 6.54 24.29 -39.84
C HIS A 119 7.00 23.83 -38.46
N GLU A 120 8.15 23.17 -38.43
CA GLU A 120 8.84 22.74 -37.22
C GLU A 120 10.28 23.23 -37.24
N ALA A 121 10.80 23.63 -36.07
CA ALA A 121 12.18 24.07 -35.92
C ALA A 121 12.87 23.29 -34.79
N PRO A 122 13.69 22.27 -35.12
CA PRO A 122 14.42 21.50 -34.12
C PRO A 122 15.63 22.25 -33.58
N SER A 123 15.89 22.15 -32.27
CA SER A 123 17.13 22.60 -31.65
C SER A 123 18.34 21.82 -32.19
N GLU A 124 19.54 22.35 -31.91
CA GLU A 124 20.76 21.53 -32.00
C GLU A 124 20.67 20.30 -31.09
N VAL A 125 21.40 19.24 -31.45
CA VAL A 125 21.51 18.02 -30.65
C VAL A 125 22.29 18.34 -29.38
N ALA A 126 21.71 18.10 -28.21
CA ALA A 126 22.40 18.20 -26.93
C ALA A 126 22.63 16.81 -26.32
N GLY A 127 23.84 16.57 -25.80
CA GLY A 127 24.20 15.32 -25.13
C GLY A 127 25.69 14.99 -25.17
N PRO A 128 26.12 13.86 -24.61
CA PRO A 128 25.30 12.87 -23.92
C PRO A 128 24.91 13.31 -22.50
N ALA A 129 23.68 13.01 -22.10
CA ALA A 129 23.22 13.05 -20.71
C ALA A 129 23.00 11.62 -20.20
N LYS A 130 23.30 11.39 -18.92
CA LYS A 130 23.11 10.10 -18.27
C LYS A 130 22.34 10.34 -16.98
N SER A 131 21.33 9.52 -16.73
CA SER A 131 20.70 9.42 -15.43
C SER A 131 21.43 8.39 -14.58
N LEU A 132 21.56 8.62 -13.28
CA LEU A 132 22.31 7.74 -12.38
C LEU A 132 21.49 7.45 -11.12
N MET A 133 21.47 6.19 -10.69
CA MET A 133 20.76 5.82 -9.48
C MET A 133 21.42 6.48 -8.27
N GLN A 134 20.63 7.25 -7.51
CA GLN A 134 21.11 7.90 -6.31
C GLN A 134 20.76 7.03 -5.09
N TRP A 135 21.74 6.87 -4.19
CA TRP A 135 21.57 6.06 -2.98
C TRP A 135 20.58 6.66 -1.98
N PHE A 136 20.29 7.96 -2.07
CA PHE A 136 19.51 8.67 -1.07
C PHE A 136 18.52 9.65 -1.70
N ASP A 137 17.23 9.41 -1.47
CA ASP A 137 16.16 10.34 -1.82
C ASP A 137 15.87 11.27 -0.63
N ARG A 138 16.36 12.52 -0.70
CA ARG A 138 16.16 13.52 0.37
C ARG A 138 14.69 13.88 0.59
N ARG A 139 13.81 13.65 -0.39
CA ARG A 139 12.36 13.90 -0.25
C ARG A 139 11.71 12.93 0.74
N ARG A 140 12.35 11.77 0.96
CA ARG A 140 11.89 10.73 1.90
C ARG A 140 12.58 10.78 3.26
N ILE A 141 13.29 11.86 3.59
CA ILE A 141 14.00 11.98 4.88
C ILE A 141 13.06 11.85 6.08
N GLY A 142 11.81 12.31 5.97
CA GLY A 142 10.78 12.12 6.99
C GLY A 142 10.49 10.64 7.26
N VAL A 143 10.46 9.80 6.22
CA VAL A 143 10.27 8.34 6.34
C VAL A 143 11.46 7.71 7.08
N LEU A 144 12.68 8.12 6.75
CA LEU A 144 13.88 7.64 7.45
C LEU A 144 13.84 8.00 8.94
N VAL A 145 13.51 9.24 9.28
CA VAL A 145 13.39 9.69 10.67
C VAL A 145 12.31 8.91 11.40
N PHE A 146 11.15 8.71 10.78
CA PHE A 146 10.06 7.90 11.33
C PHE A 146 10.51 6.47 11.65
N VAL A 147 11.16 5.79 10.69
CA VAL A 147 11.64 4.41 10.86
C VAL A 147 12.71 4.33 11.95
N VAL A 148 13.73 5.20 11.90
CA VAL A 148 14.82 5.18 12.88
C VAL A 148 14.31 5.47 14.28
N LEU A 149 13.40 6.45 14.45
CA LEU A 149 12.84 6.77 15.75
C LEU A 149 11.99 5.61 16.28
N THR A 150 11.13 5.03 15.45
CA THR A 150 10.28 3.89 15.82
C THR A 150 11.13 2.68 16.23
N CYS A 151 12.12 2.30 15.43
CA CYS A 151 13.05 1.22 15.78
C CYS A 151 13.80 1.50 17.08
N THR A 152 14.28 2.74 17.27
CA THR A 152 14.98 3.15 18.48
C THR A 152 14.07 3.05 19.71
N LEU A 153 12.84 3.52 19.62
CA LEU A 153 11.85 3.41 20.70
C LEU A 153 11.58 1.94 21.05
N VAL A 154 11.33 1.08 20.06
CA VAL A 154 11.13 -0.36 20.28
C VAL A 154 12.32 -0.99 21.01
N VAL A 155 13.56 -0.75 20.53
CA VAL A 155 14.77 -1.30 21.18
C VAL A 155 14.93 -0.76 22.60
N VAL A 156 14.74 0.54 22.82
CA VAL A 156 14.83 1.16 24.16
C VAL A 156 13.81 0.54 25.10
N PHE A 157 12.55 0.36 24.67
CA PHE A 157 11.52 -0.22 25.52
C PHE A 157 11.74 -1.71 25.78
N ILE A 158 12.26 -2.49 24.83
CA ILE A 158 12.70 -3.88 25.07
C ILE A 158 13.77 -3.92 26.17
N GLU A 159 14.79 -3.07 26.10
CA GLU A 159 15.85 -3.04 27.11
C GLU A 159 15.36 -2.56 28.48
N VAL A 160 14.39 -1.64 28.50
CA VAL A 160 13.70 -1.24 29.74
C VAL A 160 12.88 -2.39 30.31
N ALA A 161 12.18 -3.17 29.47
CA ALA A 161 11.40 -4.34 29.87
C ALA A 161 12.26 -5.37 30.58
N LYS A 162 13.39 -5.73 29.95
CA LYS A 162 14.35 -6.71 30.47
C LYS A 162 14.90 -6.29 31.83
N LYS A 163 15.14 -4.99 32.05
CA LYS A 163 15.71 -4.47 33.31
C LYS A 163 14.69 -4.30 34.43
N LYS A 164 13.50 -3.77 34.12
CA LYS A 164 12.50 -3.40 35.14
C LYS A 164 11.46 -4.50 35.40
N GLY A 165 11.39 -5.53 34.56
CA GLY A 165 10.56 -6.73 34.74
C GLY A 165 9.05 -6.53 34.59
N LYS A 166 8.52 -5.33 34.81
CA LYS A 166 7.10 -5.02 34.65
C LYS A 166 6.92 -3.69 33.93
N MET A 167 6.27 -3.75 32.77
CA MET A 167 5.72 -2.58 32.10
C MET A 167 4.20 -2.67 32.08
N PHE A 168 3.56 -1.51 32.22
CA PHE A 168 2.11 -1.43 32.19
C PHE A 168 1.61 -1.74 30.79
N LEU A 169 0.84 -2.83 30.67
CA LEU A 169 -0.03 -3.11 29.53
C LEU A 169 -1.48 -2.92 29.99
N ARG A 170 -2.29 -2.30 29.13
CA ARG A 170 -3.73 -2.15 29.40
C ARG A 170 -4.35 -3.54 29.57
N ARG A 171 -5.19 -3.71 30.59
CA ARG A 171 -5.97 -4.95 30.74
C ARG A 171 -6.96 -5.07 29.57
N LEU A 172 -6.94 -6.22 28.91
CA LEU A 172 -7.87 -6.55 27.83
C LEU A 172 -9.10 -7.25 28.42
N PRO A 173 -10.33 -6.81 28.07
CA PRO A 173 -11.57 -7.46 28.53
C PRO A 173 -11.65 -8.94 28.19
N VAL A 174 -10.95 -9.37 27.13
CA VAL A 174 -10.91 -10.78 26.69
C VAL A 174 -10.50 -11.76 27.78
N PHE A 175 -9.66 -11.34 28.74
CA PHE A 175 -9.16 -12.24 29.77
C PHE A 175 -10.27 -12.66 30.73
N ASP A 176 -11.19 -11.76 31.04
CA ASP A 176 -12.33 -12.06 31.90
C ASP A 176 -13.35 -12.91 31.13
N ALA A 177 -13.52 -12.64 29.84
CA ALA A 177 -14.37 -13.42 28.95
C ALA A 177 -13.88 -14.87 28.80
N ILE A 178 -12.57 -15.11 28.72
CA ILE A 178 -11.98 -16.46 28.68
C ILE A 178 -12.39 -17.26 29.93
N ASP A 179 -12.20 -16.68 31.12
CA ASP A 179 -12.53 -17.34 32.39
C ASP A 179 -14.03 -17.62 32.49
N GLU A 180 -14.90 -16.68 32.08
CA GLU A 180 -16.36 -16.85 32.05
C GLU A 180 -16.80 -17.95 31.05
N ALA A 181 -16.25 -17.95 29.84
CA ALA A 181 -16.61 -18.90 28.79
C ALA A 181 -16.24 -20.33 29.19
N ILE A 182 -15.07 -20.53 29.80
CA ILE A 182 -14.63 -21.84 30.29
C ILE A 182 -15.45 -22.25 31.52
N GLY A 183 -15.78 -21.34 32.42
CA GLY A 183 -16.68 -21.59 33.55
C GLY A 183 -18.05 -22.12 33.08
N ARG A 184 -18.68 -21.42 32.13
CA ARG A 184 -19.96 -21.85 31.52
C ARG A 184 -19.85 -23.20 30.82
N ALA A 185 -18.76 -23.44 30.09
CA ALA A 185 -18.52 -24.74 29.45
C ALA A 185 -18.45 -25.88 30.49
N THR A 186 -17.79 -25.63 31.61
CA THR A 186 -17.69 -26.55 32.75
C THR A 186 -19.06 -26.85 33.35
N GLU A 187 -19.85 -25.82 33.67
CA GLU A 187 -21.19 -25.95 34.26
C GLU A 187 -22.16 -26.71 33.34
N MET A 188 -22.03 -26.53 32.03
CA MET A 188 -22.84 -27.22 31.03
C MET A 188 -22.38 -28.65 30.72
N GLY A 189 -21.20 -29.06 31.21
CA GLY A 189 -20.59 -30.34 30.86
C GLY A 189 -20.25 -30.46 29.38
N ARG A 190 -20.01 -29.33 28.69
CA ARG A 190 -19.72 -29.27 27.25
C ARG A 190 -18.26 -28.85 27.03
N LYS A 191 -17.68 -29.29 25.92
CA LYS A 191 -16.29 -28.97 25.58
C LYS A 191 -16.12 -27.51 25.14
N VAL A 192 -14.87 -27.07 25.18
CA VAL A 192 -14.35 -25.85 24.56
C VAL A 192 -13.70 -26.23 23.23
N LEU A 193 -13.94 -25.45 22.17
CA LEU A 193 -13.29 -25.58 20.88
C LEU A 193 -12.30 -24.42 20.68
N TYR A 194 -11.06 -24.71 20.31
CA TYR A 194 -10.02 -23.71 20.07
C TYR A 194 -9.47 -23.81 18.64
N ILE A 195 -9.57 -22.72 17.89
CA ILE A 195 -9.15 -22.61 16.50
C ILE A 195 -8.03 -21.58 16.39
N MET A 196 -6.89 -22.02 15.84
CA MET A 196 -5.63 -21.26 15.80
C MET A 196 -5.46 -20.37 14.54
N GLY A 197 -6.46 -20.33 13.67
CA GLY A 197 -6.35 -19.76 12.34
C GLY A 197 -5.81 -20.74 11.30
N GLN A 198 -5.58 -20.24 10.08
CA GLN A 198 -5.22 -21.02 8.89
C GLN A 198 -3.72 -21.14 8.65
N MET A 199 -2.91 -20.33 9.34
CA MET A 199 -1.46 -20.24 9.09
C MET A 199 -0.68 -21.17 10.02
N ASP A 200 0.55 -21.49 9.64
CA ASP A 200 1.46 -22.28 10.49
C ASP A 200 2.23 -21.36 11.45
N VAL A 201 3.23 -21.91 12.14
CA VAL A 201 3.99 -21.25 13.20
C VAL A 201 5.00 -20.20 12.71
N ASP A 202 5.17 -20.06 11.40
CA ASP A 202 5.90 -18.97 10.77
C ASP A 202 5.10 -17.67 10.75
N ASP A 203 3.79 -17.74 10.95
CA ASP A 203 2.92 -16.58 11.12
C ASP A 203 2.91 -16.10 12.60
N PRO A 204 3.12 -14.78 12.84
CA PRO A 204 3.20 -14.24 14.19
C PRO A 204 1.88 -14.31 14.96
N GLN A 205 0.72 -14.32 14.31
CA GLN A 205 -0.60 -14.47 14.96
C GLN A 205 -0.76 -15.88 15.52
N THR A 206 -0.27 -16.91 14.83
CA THR A 206 -0.24 -18.28 15.34
C THR A 206 0.59 -18.37 16.62
N VAL A 207 1.75 -17.72 16.65
CA VAL A 207 2.62 -17.67 17.84
C VAL A 207 1.96 -16.90 19.00
N ALA A 208 1.30 -15.78 18.71
CA ALA A 208 0.52 -15.05 19.72
C ALA A 208 -0.63 -15.90 20.26
N SER A 209 -1.34 -16.63 19.39
CA SER A 209 -2.41 -17.56 19.76
C SER A 209 -1.92 -18.67 20.67
N MET A 210 -0.71 -19.22 20.48
CA MET A 210 -0.13 -20.24 21.40
C MET A 210 -0.03 -19.72 22.84
N SER A 211 0.31 -18.44 23.03
CA SER A 211 0.39 -17.84 24.38
C SER A 211 -0.98 -17.74 25.04
N ILE A 212 -2.04 -17.49 24.26
CA ILE A 212 -3.42 -17.49 24.74
C ILE A 212 -3.90 -18.92 24.99
N LEU A 213 -3.57 -19.86 24.10
CA LEU A 213 -3.87 -21.28 24.25
C LEU A 213 -3.32 -21.84 25.55
N ALA A 214 -2.09 -21.48 25.95
CA ALA A 214 -1.53 -21.89 27.23
C ALA A 214 -2.44 -21.50 28.40
N ARG A 215 -2.96 -20.26 28.40
CA ARG A 215 -3.90 -19.79 29.43
C ARG A 215 -5.23 -20.53 29.36
N VAL A 216 -5.79 -20.74 28.18
CA VAL A 216 -7.03 -21.52 28.01
C VAL A 216 -6.84 -22.93 28.54
N ALA A 217 -5.73 -23.59 28.19
CA ALA A 217 -5.39 -24.94 28.63
C ALA A 217 -5.20 -25.05 30.15
N GLU A 218 -4.50 -24.09 30.78
CA GLU A 218 -4.37 -24.03 32.24
C GLU A 218 -5.75 -23.95 32.92
N ARG A 219 -6.65 -23.14 32.39
CA ARG A 219 -8.01 -22.97 32.93
C ARG A 219 -8.91 -24.17 32.69
N THR A 220 -8.92 -24.73 31.48
CA THR A 220 -9.71 -25.93 31.17
C THR A 220 -9.23 -27.12 31.99
N ALA A 221 -7.91 -27.28 32.18
CA ALA A 221 -7.36 -28.32 33.05
C ALA A 221 -7.76 -28.14 34.52
N ALA A 222 -7.66 -26.90 35.04
CA ALA A 222 -8.06 -26.60 36.41
C ALA A 222 -9.53 -26.94 36.68
N TYR A 223 -10.42 -26.67 35.71
CA TYR A 223 -11.86 -26.93 35.83
C TYR A 223 -12.29 -28.33 35.38
N GLY A 224 -11.39 -29.12 34.77
CA GLY A 224 -11.72 -30.44 34.23
C GLY A 224 -12.58 -30.39 32.96
N THR A 225 -12.48 -29.30 32.20
CA THR A 225 -13.23 -29.08 30.95
C THR A 225 -12.43 -29.58 29.76
N ARG A 226 -13.10 -30.30 28.84
CA ARG A 226 -12.46 -30.85 27.64
C ARG A 226 -12.15 -29.72 26.64
N LEU A 227 -10.93 -29.73 26.09
CA LEU A 227 -10.43 -28.76 25.12
C LEU A 227 -10.12 -29.45 23.80
N ASP A 228 -10.87 -29.14 22.74
CA ASP A 228 -10.74 -29.73 21.41
C ASP A 228 -10.06 -28.73 20.46
N ILE A 229 -9.01 -29.17 19.77
CA ILE A 229 -8.12 -28.30 18.98
C ILE A 229 -7.85 -28.96 17.61
N PRO A 230 -8.74 -28.78 16.63
CA PRO A 230 -8.45 -29.19 15.27
C PRO A 230 -7.41 -28.25 14.66
N CYS A 231 -6.35 -28.80 14.06
CA CYS A 231 -5.24 -28.03 13.49
C CYS A 231 -5.17 -28.19 11.97
N VAL A 232 -4.80 -27.08 11.30
CA VAL A 232 -4.58 -27.03 9.83
C VAL A 232 -3.18 -27.55 9.47
N TRP A 233 -2.17 -27.25 10.28
CA TRP A 233 -0.77 -27.59 9.99
C TRP A 233 -0.13 -28.50 11.04
N PRO A 234 0.73 -29.46 10.64
CA PRO A 234 1.37 -30.38 11.58
C PRO A 234 2.33 -29.73 12.58
N MET A 235 3.01 -28.64 12.21
CA MET A 235 3.94 -27.95 13.11
C MET A 235 3.17 -27.18 14.20
N ALA A 236 2.16 -26.39 13.81
CA ALA A 236 1.20 -25.80 14.74
C ALA A 236 0.58 -26.86 15.67
N MET A 237 0.13 -28.01 15.14
CA MET A 237 -0.42 -29.11 15.96
C MET A 237 0.59 -29.62 17.01
N SER A 238 1.84 -29.83 16.60
CA SER A 238 2.89 -30.34 17.49
C SER A 238 3.22 -29.35 18.61
N MET A 239 3.28 -28.05 18.27
CA MET A 239 3.47 -26.98 19.25
C MET A 239 2.26 -26.82 20.17
N ALA A 240 1.03 -26.94 19.65
CA ALA A 240 -0.19 -26.92 20.47
C ALA A 240 -0.20 -28.08 21.47
N ARG A 241 0.16 -29.29 21.05
CA ARG A 241 0.28 -30.46 21.95
C ARG A 241 1.24 -30.21 23.09
N GLU A 242 2.44 -29.69 22.80
CA GLU A 242 3.43 -29.40 23.85
C GLU A 242 2.95 -28.28 24.78
N THR A 243 2.35 -27.22 24.21
CA THR A 243 1.81 -26.09 24.98
C THR A 243 0.72 -26.53 25.95
N VAL A 244 -0.25 -27.32 25.48
CA VAL A 244 -1.35 -27.84 26.31
C VAL A 244 -0.82 -28.83 27.33
N LYS A 245 0.09 -29.74 26.96
CA LYS A 245 0.71 -30.69 27.88
C LYS A 245 1.44 -30.00 29.02
N GLU A 246 2.25 -28.98 28.73
CA GLU A 246 2.95 -28.20 29.74
C GLU A 246 1.97 -27.42 30.64
N SER A 247 0.91 -26.87 30.06
CA SER A 247 -0.17 -26.19 30.81
C SER A 247 -0.84 -27.13 31.82
N TYR A 248 -1.14 -28.36 31.42
CA TYR A 248 -1.70 -29.40 32.32
C TYR A 248 -0.72 -29.80 33.42
N ARG A 249 0.59 -29.88 33.11
CA ARG A 249 1.64 -30.15 34.11
C ARG A 249 1.71 -29.05 35.16
N ARG A 250 1.65 -27.77 34.76
CA ARG A 250 1.73 -26.61 35.66
C ARG A 250 0.61 -26.57 36.70
N VAL A 251 -0.59 -27.01 36.32
CA VAL A 251 -1.74 -27.09 37.25
C VAL A 251 -1.81 -28.42 38.02
N GLY A 252 -0.79 -29.28 37.90
CA GLY A 252 -0.71 -30.54 38.63
C GLY A 252 -1.62 -31.65 38.12
N LYS A 253 -2.08 -31.57 36.87
CA LYS A 253 -2.98 -32.56 36.25
C LYS A 253 -2.41 -33.19 34.96
N PRO A 254 -1.15 -33.68 34.95
CA PRO A 254 -0.56 -34.26 33.75
C PRO A 254 -1.33 -35.47 33.21
N ASP A 255 -1.96 -36.26 34.09
CA ASP A 255 -2.68 -37.49 33.72
C ASP A 255 -4.03 -37.21 33.03
N GLU A 256 -4.54 -35.98 33.12
CA GLU A 256 -5.76 -35.56 32.43
C GLU A 256 -5.49 -35.09 30.98
N PHE A 257 -4.22 -34.93 30.58
CA PHE A 257 -3.86 -34.51 29.23
C PHE A 257 -4.24 -35.59 28.19
N ARG A 258 -4.90 -35.17 27.12
CA ARG A 258 -5.33 -36.05 26.02
C ARG A 258 -4.78 -35.55 24.70
N GLU A 259 -3.74 -36.22 24.21
CA GLU A 259 -3.13 -35.86 22.92
C GLU A 259 -4.12 -35.97 21.75
N ASN A 260 -5.07 -36.91 21.82
CA ASN A 260 -6.08 -37.12 20.78
C ASN A 260 -7.11 -35.99 20.67
N ASP A 261 -7.17 -35.08 21.63
CA ASP A 261 -8.03 -33.88 21.52
C ASP A 261 -7.35 -32.78 20.68
N ILE A 262 -6.11 -33.00 20.20
CA ILE A 262 -5.33 -32.08 19.37
C ILE A 262 -4.84 -32.82 18.13
N TYR A 263 -5.45 -32.57 16.98
CA TYR A 263 -5.25 -33.39 15.78
C TYR A 263 -5.24 -32.56 14.49
N TYR A 264 -4.45 -33.04 13.54
CA TYR A 264 -4.46 -32.53 12.18
C TYR A 264 -5.73 -32.99 11.48
N MET A 265 -6.37 -32.07 10.75
CA MET A 265 -7.57 -32.36 9.97
C MET A 265 -7.27 -32.35 8.47
N THR A 266 -6.98 -31.18 7.93
CA THR A 266 -6.58 -30.98 6.52
C THR A 266 -5.97 -29.59 6.38
N SER A 267 -5.06 -29.43 5.42
CA SER A 267 -4.51 -28.12 5.01
C SER A 267 -5.35 -27.43 3.94
N ASP A 268 -6.37 -28.09 3.38
CA ASP A 268 -7.35 -27.46 2.51
C ASP A 268 -8.31 -26.58 3.32
N GLN A 269 -8.31 -25.28 3.04
CA GLN A 269 -9.02 -24.27 3.84
C GLN A 269 -10.50 -24.63 4.04
N PHE A 270 -11.27 -24.85 2.95
CA PHE A 270 -12.71 -25.12 3.08
C PHE A 270 -13.02 -26.55 3.55
N GLY A 271 -12.14 -27.52 3.28
CA GLY A 271 -12.19 -28.83 3.90
C GLY A 271 -12.04 -28.75 5.43
N TYR A 272 -11.14 -27.91 5.92
CA TYR A 272 -10.97 -27.64 7.36
C TYR A 272 -12.22 -26.98 7.94
N VAL A 273 -12.75 -25.96 7.25
CA VAL A 273 -13.97 -25.26 7.66
C VAL A 273 -15.15 -26.21 7.80
N ALA A 274 -15.40 -27.03 6.77
CA ALA A 274 -16.50 -27.99 6.79
C ALA A 274 -16.34 -29.02 7.93
N GLY A 275 -15.12 -29.45 8.23
CA GLY A 275 -14.84 -30.35 9.34
C GLY A 275 -15.07 -29.71 10.71
N VAL A 276 -14.64 -28.46 10.89
CA VAL A 276 -14.85 -27.67 12.11
C VAL A 276 -16.34 -27.33 12.31
N ASP A 277 -17.06 -26.92 11.26
CA ASP A 277 -18.51 -26.70 11.32
C ASP A 277 -19.25 -27.99 11.71
N GLY A 278 -18.81 -29.14 11.16
CA GLY A 278 -19.31 -30.46 11.54
C GLY A 278 -19.10 -30.76 13.02
N ILE A 279 -17.97 -30.35 13.62
CA ILE A 279 -17.71 -30.46 15.06
C ILE A 279 -18.68 -29.57 15.84
N MET A 280 -18.83 -28.31 15.45
CA MET A 280 -19.73 -27.38 16.12
C MET A 280 -21.17 -27.90 16.12
N MET A 281 -21.67 -28.34 14.97
CA MET A 281 -23.05 -28.80 14.81
C MET A 281 -23.33 -30.11 15.56
N ARG A 282 -22.39 -31.06 15.53
CA ARG A 282 -22.56 -32.39 16.15
C ARG A 282 -22.32 -32.35 17.66
N ASP A 283 -21.22 -31.73 18.08
CA ASP A 283 -20.74 -31.84 19.46
C ASP A 283 -21.14 -30.61 20.30
N ARG A 284 -21.61 -29.54 19.66
CA ARG A 284 -22.16 -28.31 20.26
C ARG A 284 -21.30 -27.77 21.42
N PRO A 285 -20.02 -27.42 21.19
CA PRO A 285 -19.17 -26.81 22.22
C PRO A 285 -19.88 -25.63 22.90
N ALA A 286 -19.61 -25.43 24.20
CA ALA A 286 -20.20 -24.30 24.92
C ALA A 286 -19.46 -23.00 24.64
N ALA A 287 -18.18 -23.06 24.28
CA ALA A 287 -17.38 -21.92 23.91
C ALA A 287 -16.47 -22.25 22.72
N ASN A 288 -16.35 -21.30 21.80
CA ASN A 288 -15.47 -21.34 20.65
C ASN A 288 -14.47 -20.18 20.73
N PHE A 289 -13.19 -20.50 20.61
CA PHE A 289 -12.10 -19.53 20.54
C PHE A 289 -11.56 -19.47 19.11
N TYR A 290 -11.56 -18.30 18.50
CA TYR A 290 -11.03 -18.05 17.15
C TYR A 290 -9.86 -17.08 17.23
N LEU A 291 -8.63 -17.58 17.44
CA LEU A 291 -7.47 -16.74 17.74
C LEU A 291 -6.33 -17.05 16.78
N GLY A 292 -6.02 -16.13 15.86
CA GLY A 292 -4.99 -16.31 14.84
C GLY A 292 -5.29 -15.59 13.52
N SER A 293 -4.64 -16.03 12.44
CA SER A 293 -4.87 -15.52 11.08
C SER A 293 -6.08 -16.24 10.46
N PHE A 294 -7.10 -15.48 10.10
CA PHE A 294 -8.32 -16.01 9.46
C PHE A 294 -8.58 -15.31 8.13
N PHE A 295 -9.32 -15.98 7.25
CA PHE A 295 -9.70 -15.45 5.94
C PHE A 295 -11.21 -15.58 5.75
N ALA A 296 -11.65 -15.97 4.54
CA ALA A 296 -13.05 -16.04 4.13
C ALA A 296 -13.96 -16.86 5.07
N GLU A 297 -13.41 -17.76 5.86
CA GLU A 297 -14.12 -18.59 6.82
C GLU A 297 -14.56 -17.89 8.11
N SER A 298 -14.08 -16.67 8.37
CA SER A 298 -14.34 -15.96 9.63
C SER A 298 -15.82 -15.85 9.94
N LEU A 299 -16.64 -15.44 8.97
CA LEU A 299 -18.08 -15.31 9.14
C LEU A 299 -18.77 -16.68 9.25
N ILE A 300 -18.28 -17.68 8.52
CA ILE A 300 -18.84 -19.04 8.54
C ILE A 300 -18.70 -19.62 9.94
N PHE A 301 -17.50 -19.58 10.52
CA PHE A 301 -17.28 -20.06 11.89
C PHE A 301 -18.12 -19.28 12.90
N ALA A 302 -18.17 -17.96 12.79
CA ALA A 302 -18.92 -17.14 13.72
C ALA A 302 -20.44 -17.41 13.64
N GLU A 303 -21.00 -17.59 12.45
CA GLU A 303 -22.42 -17.90 12.26
C GLU A 303 -22.76 -19.32 12.74
N THR A 304 -21.93 -20.30 12.42
CA THR A 304 -22.12 -21.68 12.89
C THR A 304 -22.07 -21.74 14.42
N GLY A 305 -21.05 -21.15 15.04
CA GLY A 305 -20.92 -21.12 16.50
C GLY A 305 -22.08 -20.41 17.18
N TYR A 306 -22.52 -19.28 16.64
CA TYR A 306 -23.71 -18.55 17.12
C TYR A 306 -24.96 -19.43 17.05
N THR A 307 -25.17 -20.13 15.92
CA THR A 307 -26.33 -21.02 15.70
C THR A 307 -26.35 -22.19 16.70
N THR A 308 -25.18 -22.65 17.16
CA THR A 308 -25.09 -23.70 18.20
C THR A 308 -25.21 -23.17 19.63
N GLY A 309 -25.29 -21.85 19.81
CA GLY A 309 -25.39 -21.18 21.11
C GLY A 309 -24.09 -21.22 21.90
N ALA A 310 -22.94 -21.30 21.21
CA ALA A 310 -21.63 -21.22 21.82
C ALA A 310 -21.27 -19.75 22.09
N ILE A 311 -20.58 -19.49 23.19
CA ILE A 311 -19.93 -18.20 23.43
C ILE A 311 -18.71 -18.11 22.54
N GLN A 312 -18.53 -16.99 21.86
CA GLN A 312 -17.49 -16.84 20.85
C GLN A 312 -16.52 -15.74 21.23
N ILE A 313 -15.24 -16.10 21.33
CA ILE A 313 -14.15 -15.17 21.61
C ILE A 313 -13.18 -15.22 20.44
N ALA A 314 -13.06 -14.12 19.73
CA ALA A 314 -12.27 -14.01 18.52
C ALA A 314 -11.07 -13.06 18.68
N GLY A 315 -10.11 -13.16 17.77
CA GLY A 315 -8.97 -12.27 17.70
C GLY A 315 -8.13 -12.51 16.46
N THR A 316 -7.94 -11.47 15.66
CA THR A 316 -7.14 -11.52 14.43
C THR A 316 -6.52 -10.17 14.13
N ALA A 317 -5.37 -10.19 13.45
CA ALA A 317 -4.73 -9.02 12.86
C ALA A 317 -5.09 -8.82 11.38
N GLU A 318 -5.89 -9.71 10.80
CA GLU A 318 -6.40 -9.58 9.43
C GLU A 318 -7.50 -8.51 9.35
N VAL A 319 -7.15 -7.34 8.82
CA VAL A 319 -8.01 -6.15 8.81
C VAL A 319 -9.34 -6.41 8.09
N ASP A 320 -9.30 -7.20 7.02
CA ASP A 320 -10.48 -7.51 6.21
C ASP A 320 -11.47 -8.46 6.92
N GLN A 321 -11.02 -9.20 7.94
CA GLN A 321 -11.85 -10.16 8.67
C GLN A 321 -12.43 -9.61 9.98
N LEU A 322 -11.82 -8.55 10.52
CA LEU A 322 -12.26 -7.92 11.76
C LEU A 322 -13.76 -7.56 11.79
N PRO A 323 -14.37 -7.01 10.73
CA PRO A 323 -15.80 -6.69 10.76
C PRO A 323 -16.70 -7.90 11.03
N PHE A 324 -16.34 -9.08 10.52
CA PHE A 324 -17.13 -10.29 10.73
C PHE A 324 -17.10 -10.73 12.19
N PHE A 325 -15.91 -10.81 12.79
CA PHE A 325 -15.79 -11.19 14.20
C PHE A 325 -16.34 -10.14 15.15
N VAL A 326 -16.17 -8.85 14.87
CA VAL A 326 -16.72 -7.78 15.72
C VAL A 326 -18.25 -7.83 15.76
N VAL A 327 -18.91 -8.17 14.65
CA VAL A 327 -20.37 -8.21 14.58
C VAL A 327 -20.94 -9.55 15.09
N ALA A 328 -20.24 -10.66 14.87
CA ALA A 328 -20.79 -12.00 15.11
C ALA A 328 -20.27 -12.72 16.37
N CYS A 329 -19.23 -12.21 17.05
CA CYS A 329 -18.69 -12.79 18.28
C CYS A 329 -18.96 -11.92 19.52
N ASP A 330 -18.99 -12.54 20.70
CA ASP A 330 -19.27 -11.86 21.96
C ASP A 330 -18.11 -10.93 22.38
N TYR A 331 -16.87 -11.36 22.11
CA TYR A 331 -15.66 -10.58 22.35
C TYR A 331 -14.67 -10.76 21.21
N THR A 332 -14.06 -9.66 20.77
CA THR A 332 -13.10 -9.68 19.65
C THR A 332 -11.88 -8.83 19.99
N LEU A 333 -10.70 -9.43 19.94
CA LEU A 333 -9.42 -8.73 19.94
C LEU A 333 -9.17 -8.13 18.55
N ILE A 334 -8.98 -6.82 18.50
CA ILE A 334 -8.86 -6.08 17.26
C ILE A 334 -7.39 -5.84 16.93
N GLY A 335 -6.92 -6.43 15.83
CA GLY A 335 -5.61 -6.09 15.29
C GLY A 335 -4.49 -6.48 16.25
N GLU A 336 -3.74 -5.47 16.67
CA GLU A 336 -2.61 -5.62 17.59
C GLU A 336 -3.00 -6.05 19.00
N GLU A 337 -4.28 -5.98 19.37
CA GLU A 337 -4.74 -6.52 20.66
C GLU A 337 -4.47 -8.03 20.78
N LEU A 338 -4.43 -8.76 19.66
CA LEU A 338 -4.04 -10.18 19.66
C LEU A 338 -2.58 -10.36 20.13
N TYR A 339 -1.66 -9.57 19.59
CA TYR A 339 -0.25 -9.60 19.99
C TYR A 339 -0.05 -9.11 21.42
N ALA A 340 -0.77 -8.05 21.82
CA ALA A 340 -0.74 -7.53 23.18
C ALA A 340 -1.29 -8.55 24.20
N ALA A 341 -2.31 -9.32 23.83
CA ALA A 341 -2.85 -10.40 24.65
C ALA A 341 -1.81 -11.51 24.85
N GLY A 342 -1.19 -11.97 23.76
CA GLY A 342 -0.12 -12.96 23.81
C GLY A 342 1.06 -12.50 24.67
N ALA A 343 1.52 -11.26 24.49
CA ALA A 343 2.61 -10.66 25.27
C ALA A 343 2.28 -10.54 26.77
N SER A 344 1.04 -10.15 27.09
CA SER A 344 0.59 -10.00 28.48
C SER A 344 0.54 -11.33 29.23
N LEU A 345 0.16 -12.41 28.53
CA LEU A 345 0.06 -13.75 29.11
C LEU A 345 1.41 -14.48 29.19
N SER A 346 2.26 -14.32 28.18
CA SER A 346 3.60 -14.93 28.16
C SER A 346 4.52 -14.32 29.21
N GLY A 347 4.35 -13.03 29.51
CA GLY A 347 5.25 -12.29 30.40
C GLY A 347 6.61 -12.01 29.75
N ASP A 348 6.79 -12.27 28.45
CA ASP A 348 8.06 -12.11 27.75
C ASP A 348 8.45 -10.63 27.65
N PRO A 349 9.56 -10.19 28.28
CA PRO A 349 10.01 -8.81 28.22
C PRO A 349 10.24 -8.29 26.79
N ILE A 350 10.63 -9.15 25.85
CA ILE A 350 10.84 -8.74 24.45
C ILE A 350 9.51 -8.36 23.81
N GLN A 351 8.47 -9.20 23.96
CA GLN A 351 7.15 -8.92 23.41
C GLN A 351 6.52 -7.70 24.08
N ILE A 352 6.54 -7.65 25.42
CA ILE A 352 5.98 -6.54 26.20
C ILE A 352 6.65 -5.21 25.84
N GLY A 353 7.99 -5.20 25.73
CA GLY A 353 8.74 -4.00 25.36
C GLY A 353 8.51 -3.56 23.91
N SER A 354 8.32 -4.52 23.00
CA SER A 354 7.99 -4.21 21.61
C SER A 354 6.64 -3.51 21.49
N ILE A 355 5.59 -4.06 22.12
CA ILE A 355 4.25 -3.45 22.15
C ILE A 355 4.32 -2.04 22.75
N ARG A 356 5.00 -1.88 23.89
CA ARG A 356 5.11 -0.55 24.51
C ARG A 356 5.86 0.46 23.65
N GLY A 357 6.93 0.03 22.97
CA GLY A 357 7.68 0.89 22.05
C GLY A 357 6.85 1.32 20.86
N GLN A 358 6.04 0.42 20.30
CA GLN A 358 5.09 0.73 19.23
C GLN A 358 4.00 1.68 19.69
N ASP A 359 3.39 1.46 20.87
CA ASP A 359 2.39 2.36 21.45
C ASP A 359 2.90 3.80 21.58
N VAL A 360 4.14 3.95 22.06
CA VAL A 360 4.77 5.27 22.23
C VAL A 360 5.11 5.89 20.88
N ALA A 361 5.62 5.11 19.93
CA ALA A 361 5.86 5.60 18.58
C ALA A 361 4.55 6.11 17.94
N LYS A 362 3.45 5.36 18.10
CA LYS A 362 2.15 5.78 17.61
C LYS A 362 1.70 7.09 18.23
N ALA A 363 1.77 7.23 19.56
CA ALA A 363 1.40 8.47 20.25
C ALA A 363 2.23 9.71 19.84
N ILE A 364 3.41 9.50 19.24
CA ILE A 364 4.25 10.58 18.72
C ILE A 364 3.86 10.95 17.28
N PHE A 365 3.47 9.97 16.47
CA PHE A 365 3.29 10.13 15.02
C PHE A 365 1.83 10.20 14.56
N PHE A 366 0.89 9.73 15.36
CA PHE A 366 -0.55 9.70 15.10
C PHE A 366 -1.29 10.29 16.31
#